data_AF-A0A3D1PJP2-F1
#
_entry.id   AF-A0A3D1PJP2-F1
#
_cell.length_a   1.000
_cell.length_b   1.000
_cell.length_c   1.000
_cell.angle_alpha   90.00
_cell.angle_beta   90.00
_cell.angle_gamma   90.00
#
_symmetry.space_group_name_H-M   'P 1'
#
loop_
_entity.id
_entity.type
_entity.pdbx_description
1 polymer ?
#
loop_
_entity_poly.entity_id
_entity_poly.type
_entity_poly.pdbx_seq_one_letter_code
_entity_poly.pdbx_strand_id
1 'polypeptide(L)' 'MVTERHEHSNKVPYVQKGKDAAVAYGSYDFKFRNNSGHDIKITCSTDGKNVTTTLISLQ' A
#
# COMPACT_ATOMS: atom_id res chain seq x y z
N MET A 1 -6.81 -1.45 10.92
CA MET A 1 -7.70 -0.32 10.53
C MET A 1 -6.88 0.67 9.71
N VAL A 2 -7.42 1.23 8.63
CA VAL A 2 -6.74 2.29 7.85
C VAL A 2 -6.82 3.59 8.65
N THR A 3 -5.67 4.26 8.82
CA THR A 3 -5.56 5.53 9.57
C THR A 3 -5.26 6.71 8.66
N GLU A 4 -4.72 6.47 7.47
CA GLU A 4 -4.46 7.50 6.45
C GLU A 4 -4.61 6.92 5.05
N ARG A 5 -5.38 7.59 4.20
CA ARG A 5 -5.57 7.26 2.78
C ARG A 5 -5.89 8.54 2.01
N HIS A 6 -5.18 8.75 0.92
CA HIS A 6 -5.38 9.88 0.01
C HIS A 6 -5.74 9.35 -1.36
N GLU A 7 -6.94 9.68 -1.84
CA GLU A 7 -7.33 9.39 -3.21
C GLU A 7 -6.72 10.41 -4.16
N HIS A 8 -6.47 10.02 -5.40
CA HIS A 8 -6.05 10.96 -6.44
C HIS A 8 -7.20 11.94 -6.71
N SER A 9 -6.98 13.23 -6.44
CA SER A 9 -7.96 14.28 -6.77
C SER A 9 -7.97 14.63 -8.26
N ASN A 10 -6.88 14.36 -8.98
CA ASN A 10 -6.68 14.72 -10.38
C ASN A 10 -6.56 13.49 -11.29
N LYS A 11 -6.99 13.65 -12.55
CA LYS A 11 -6.80 12.63 -13.58
C LYS A 11 -5.32 12.50 -13.92
N VAL A 12 -4.77 11.31 -13.72
CA VAL A 12 -3.39 10.98 -14.11
C VAL A 12 -3.39 10.45 -15.56
N PRO A 13 -2.75 11.14 -16.53
CA PRO A 13 -2.87 10.79 -17.94
C PRO A 13 -2.01 9.61 -18.38
N TYR A 14 -0.94 9.29 -17.63
CA TYR A 14 0.04 8.25 -17.98
C TYR A 14 -0.29 6.86 -17.41
N VAL A 15 -1.37 6.73 -16.63
CA VAL A 15 -1.83 5.48 -16.01
C VAL A 15 -3.31 5.27 -16.34
N GLN A 16 -3.71 4.03 -16.62
CA GLN A 16 -5.09 3.70 -16.93
C GLN A 16 -6.01 3.93 -15.71
N LYS A 17 -7.29 4.27 -15.96
CA LYS A 17 -8.28 4.47 -14.90
C LYS A 17 -8.36 3.22 -14.00
N GLY A 18 -8.30 3.42 -12.68
CA GLY A 18 -8.35 2.34 -11.69
C GLY A 18 -7.01 1.66 -11.41
N LYS A 19 -5.92 2.13 -12.02
CA LYS A 19 -4.55 1.77 -11.65
C LYS A 19 -3.97 2.88 -10.78
N ASP A 20 -3.15 2.49 -9.81
CA ASP A 20 -2.54 3.42 -8.87
C ASP A 20 -1.32 4.11 -9.50
N ALA A 21 -1.15 5.39 -9.21
CA ALA A 21 -0.04 6.21 -9.70
C ALA A 21 0.71 6.92 -8.56
N ALA A 22 0.39 6.60 -7.30
CA ALA A 22 0.98 7.25 -6.14
C ALA A 22 2.31 6.58 -5.75
N VAL A 23 3.41 7.05 -6.34
CA VAL A 23 4.73 6.93 -5.71
C VAL A 23 5.14 8.33 -5.26
N ALA A 24 4.88 8.65 -3.99
CA ALA A 24 5.14 9.97 -3.40
C ALA A 24 6.12 9.84 -2.22
N TYR A 25 7.41 10.06 -2.48
CA TYR A 25 8.42 10.01 -1.42
C TYR A 25 8.35 11.28 -0.54
N GLY A 26 8.26 11.10 0.78
CA GLY A 26 8.39 12.18 1.77
C GLY A 26 7.16 13.07 1.95
N SER A 27 5.99 12.72 1.39
CA SER A 27 4.76 13.50 1.54
C SER A 27 3.56 12.64 1.96
N TYR A 28 2.98 11.91 1.00
CA TYR A 28 1.75 11.14 1.22
C TYR A 28 2.05 9.65 1.43
N ASP A 29 1.53 9.12 2.53
CA ASP A 29 1.66 7.70 2.88
C ASP A 29 0.28 7.05 3.03
N PHE A 30 0.22 5.76 2.71
CA PHE A 30 -0.89 4.92 3.16
C PHE A 30 -0.53 4.32 4.53
N LYS A 31 -1.31 4.66 5.56
CA LYS A 31 -1.05 4.19 6.94
C LYS A 31 -2.20 3.34 7.45
N PHE A 32 -1.84 2.29 8.18
CA PHE A 32 -2.80 1.44 8.87
C PHE A 32 -2.25 0.99 10.23
N ARG A 33 -3.17 0.73 11.15
CA ARG A 33 -2.90 0.18 12.46
C ARG A 33 -3.04 -1.34 12.45
N ASN A 34 -1.99 -2.02 12.93
CA ASN A 34 -2.03 -3.43 13.31
C ASN A 34 -2.89 -3.60 14.57
N ASN A 35 -4.00 -4.33 14.44
CA ASN A 35 -4.92 -4.62 15.55
C ASN A 35 -4.89 -6.10 15.98
N SER A 36 -3.93 -6.89 15.49
CA SER A 36 -3.87 -8.34 15.73
C SER A 36 -3.40 -8.72 17.13
N GLY A 37 -2.76 -7.79 17.87
CA GLY A 37 -2.16 -8.07 19.18
C GLY A 37 -0.80 -8.78 19.12
N HIS A 38 -0.30 -9.08 17.92
CA HIS A 38 1.00 -9.68 17.66
C HIS A 38 1.85 -8.78 16.77
N ASP A 39 3.17 -8.96 16.80
CA ASP A 39 4.05 -8.34 15.81
C ASP A 39 3.74 -8.93 14.44
N ILE A 40 3.76 -8.08 13.40
CA ILE A 40 3.51 -8.52 12.03
C ILE A 40 4.77 -8.25 11.20
N LYS A 41 5.25 -9.29 10.52
CA LYS A 41 6.20 -9.17 9.42
C LYS A 41 5.44 -8.98 8.12
N ILE A 42 5.79 -7.95 7.37
CA ILE A 42 5.26 -7.70 6.03
C ILE A 42 6.35 -8.09 5.03
N THR A 43 6.01 -8.95 4.07
CA THR A 43 6.89 -9.30 2.96
C THR A 43 6.24 -8.93 1.64
N CYS A 44 6.97 -8.21 0.80
CA CYS A 44 6.51 -7.80 -0.52
C CYS A 44 7.43 -8.38 -1.59
N SER A 45 6.85 -8.91 -2.66
CA SER A 45 7.59 -9.40 -3.83
C SER A 45 6.86 -9.02 -5.11
N THR A 46 7.57 -9.00 -6.22
CA THR A 46 6.97 -8.81 -7.55
C THR A 46 7.57 -9.76 -8.57
N ASP A 47 6.75 -10.22 -9.51
CA ASP A 47 7.16 -10.99 -10.69
C ASP A 47 7.23 -10.12 -11.98
N GLY A 48 7.14 -8.79 -11.83
CA GLY A 48 7.07 -7.82 -12.92
C GLY A 48 5.67 -7.58 -13.48
N LYS A 49 4.67 -8.38 -13.11
CA LYS A 49 3.25 -8.19 -13.48
C LYS A 49 2.37 -8.00 -12.26
N ASN A 50 2.65 -8.73 -11.20
CA ASN A 50 1.91 -8.74 -9.95
C ASN A 50 2.81 -8.29 -8.81
N VAL A 51 2.22 -7.61 -7.84
CA VAL A 51 2.83 -7.35 -6.55
C VAL A 51 2.10 -8.21 -5.53
N THR A 52 2.82 -9.08 -4.85
CA THR A 52 2.30 -9.93 -3.79
C THR A 52 2.78 -9.39 -2.46
N THR A 53 1.84 -9.10 -1.57
CA THR A 53 2.12 -8.68 -0.19
C THR A 53 1.54 -9.70 0.77
N THR A 54 2.38 -10.24 1.64
CA THR A 54 1.98 -11.22 2.67
C THR A 54 2.20 -10.61 4.05
N LEU A 55 1.18 -10.74 4.91
CA LEU A 55 1.27 -10.37 6.32
C LEU A 55 1.42 -11.65 7.14
N ILE A 56 2.51 -11.75 7.89
CA ILE A 56 2.84 -12.90 8.72
C ILE A 56 2.79 -12.46 10.18
N SER A 57 1.93 -13.09 10.98
CA SER A 57 1.94 -12.91 12.43
C SER A 57 3.17 -13.58 13.02
N LEU A 58 3.93 -12.85 13.82
CA LEU A 58 5.04 -13.37 14.61
C LEU A 58 4.49 -13.63 16.02
N GLN A 59 4.59 -14.87 16.48
CA GLN A 59 4.21 -15.26 17.84
C GLN A 59 5.25 -14.79 18.85
#